data_AF-A0A3L7PHA3-F1
#
_entry.id   AF-A0A3L7PHA3-F1
#
_cell.length_a   1.000
_cell.length_b   1.000
_cell.length_c   1.000
_cell.angle_alpha   90.00
_cell.angle_beta   90.00
_cell.angle_gamma   90.00
#
_symmetry.space_group_name_H-M   'P 1'
#
loop_
_entity.id
_entity.type
_entity.pdbx_description
1 polymer ?
#
loop_
_entity_poly.entity_id
_entity_poly.type
_entity_poly.pdbx_seq_one_letter_code
_entity_poly.pdbx_strand_id
1 'polypeptide(L)'
;MVGLGLTGVDGLVRFLGAVAAVVAGTAVAWPIVARSWRDHGWARAVGKRIPWLGSAARSAEGAAWSRAASLAAHTGLSPGELVDLASAAAPGLSIERTLLEGRLRQGHDLAEALGEVGRLPQEILEAIAVGEMTGNTAETLDRVAGRLEEAAIRGSAAAVRAVGFVAWALVAALVAMLVIRVASVYVGMIQDAARPL
;
A
#
# COMPACT_ATOMS: atom_id res chain seq x y z
N MET A 1 -4.28 -49.03 17.37
CA MET A 1 -5.26 -47.98 17.72
C MET A 1 -4.51 -46.67 17.89
N VAL A 2 -4.63 -45.75 16.94
CA VAL A 2 -4.10 -44.38 17.06
C VAL A 2 -5.31 -43.48 17.30
N GLY A 3 -5.42 -42.94 18.51
CA GLY A 3 -6.59 -42.24 19.05
C GLY A 3 -6.84 -40.86 18.45
N LEU A 4 -6.99 -40.77 17.13
CA LEU A 4 -7.28 -39.52 16.42
C LEU A 4 -8.74 -39.36 15.98
N GLY A 5 -9.66 -40.27 16.34
CA GLY A 5 -11.10 -40.03 16.18
C GLY A 5 -11.52 -39.60 14.76
N LEU A 6 -10.95 -40.25 13.73
CA LEU A 6 -11.16 -39.95 12.30
C LEU A 6 -11.97 -41.05 11.60
N THR A 7 -12.89 -41.70 12.31
CA THR A 7 -13.92 -42.56 11.71
C THR A 7 -15.27 -42.22 12.32
N GLY A 8 -16.20 -41.77 11.49
CA GLY A 8 -17.53 -41.31 11.89
C GLY A 8 -17.73 -39.79 11.79
N VAL A 9 -18.98 -39.37 12.01
CA VAL A 9 -19.50 -38.00 11.84
C VAL A 9 -18.64 -36.93 12.54
N ASP A 10 -17.98 -37.26 13.65
CA ASP A 10 -17.07 -36.36 14.38
C ASP A 10 -15.82 -35.95 13.60
N GLY A 11 -15.28 -36.85 12.76
CA GLY A 11 -14.17 -36.53 11.85
C GLY A 11 -14.61 -35.57 10.75
N LEU A 12 -15.85 -35.72 10.27
CA LEU A 12 -16.47 -34.82 9.28
C LEU A 12 -16.73 -33.43 9.87
N VAL A 13 -17.17 -33.34 11.14
CA VAL A 13 -17.47 -32.06 11.82
C VAL A 13 -16.19 -31.29 12.14
N ARG A 14 -15.13 -31.94 12.65
CA ARG A 14 -13.82 -31.27 12.84
C ARG A 14 -13.20 -30.83 11.52
N PHE A 15 -13.39 -31.62 10.46
CA PHE A 15 -12.96 -31.26 9.12
C PHE A 15 -13.72 -30.05 8.57
N LEU A 16 -15.06 -30.07 8.60
CA LEU A 16 -15.88 -28.94 8.18
C LEU A 16 -15.57 -27.68 9.00
N GLY A 17 -15.28 -27.83 10.30
CA GLY A 17 -14.86 -26.75 11.18
C GLY A 17 -13.52 -26.14 10.79
N ALA A 18 -12.50 -26.95 10.48
CA ALA A 18 -11.20 -26.46 10.04
C ALA A 18 -11.27 -25.74 8.69
N VAL A 19 -12.07 -26.28 7.76
CA VAL A 19 -12.32 -25.67 6.44
C VAL A 19 -13.09 -24.36 6.59
N ALA A 20 -14.15 -24.36 7.38
CA ALA A 20 -14.90 -23.15 7.68
C ALA A 20 -14.00 -22.11 8.37
N ALA A 21 -13.06 -22.50 9.23
CA ALA A 21 -12.13 -21.57 9.88
C ALA A 21 -11.12 -20.97 8.90
N VAL A 22 -10.58 -21.75 7.95
CA VAL A 22 -9.65 -21.23 6.92
C VAL A 22 -10.38 -20.37 5.89
N VAL A 23 -11.56 -20.80 5.44
CA VAL A 23 -12.41 -20.04 4.50
C VAL A 23 -12.96 -18.78 5.18
N ALA A 24 -13.43 -18.84 6.43
CA ALA A 24 -13.83 -17.66 7.17
C ALA A 24 -12.64 -16.75 7.46
N GLY A 25 -11.47 -17.30 7.82
CA GLY A 25 -10.25 -16.51 8.03
C GLY A 25 -9.85 -15.74 6.79
N THR A 26 -9.88 -16.38 5.62
CA THR A 26 -9.54 -15.74 4.33
C THR A 26 -10.66 -14.82 3.82
N ALA A 27 -11.93 -15.20 3.94
CA ALA A 27 -13.09 -14.40 3.54
C ALA A 27 -13.40 -13.24 4.49
N VAL A 28 -12.88 -13.25 5.72
CA VAL A 28 -12.91 -12.11 6.66
C VAL A 28 -11.67 -11.24 6.46
N ALA A 29 -10.48 -11.84 6.27
CA ALA A 29 -9.27 -11.09 5.96
C ALA A 29 -9.37 -10.31 4.64
N TRP A 30 -9.97 -10.91 3.59
CA TRP A 30 -10.12 -10.29 2.27
C TRP A 30 -10.89 -8.96 2.28
N PRO A 31 -12.11 -8.87 2.86
CA PRO A 31 -12.83 -7.60 2.97
C PRO A 31 -12.23 -6.69 4.05
N ILE A 32 -11.56 -7.17 5.10
CA ILE A 32 -10.86 -6.26 6.03
C ILE A 32 -9.72 -5.55 5.30
N VAL A 33 -8.95 -6.28 4.50
CA VAL A 33 -7.86 -5.72 3.67
C VAL A 33 -8.42 -4.85 2.54
N ALA A 34 -9.47 -5.29 1.84
CA ALA A 34 -10.04 -4.59 0.69
C ALA A 34 -11.00 -3.44 1.05
N ARG A 35 -11.60 -3.42 2.25
CA ARG A 35 -12.39 -2.29 2.78
C ARG A 35 -11.50 -1.25 3.45
N SER A 36 -10.38 -1.66 4.04
CA SER A 36 -9.34 -0.74 4.52
C SER A 36 -8.89 0.20 3.40
N TRP A 37 -8.71 -0.29 2.16
CA TRP A 37 -8.27 0.55 1.04
C TRP A 37 -9.31 1.53 0.50
N ARG A 38 -10.60 1.41 0.87
CA ARG A 38 -11.69 2.14 0.19
C ARG A 38 -12.42 3.17 1.07
N ASP A 39 -12.52 2.94 2.37
CA ASP A 39 -13.28 3.82 3.27
C ASP A 39 -12.45 4.24 4.51
N HIS A 40 -11.93 5.48 4.45
CA HIS A 40 -11.60 6.37 5.57
C HIS A 40 -10.44 6.02 6.55
N GLY A 41 -9.50 6.98 6.68
CA GLY A 41 -8.73 7.34 7.89
C GLY A 41 -7.76 6.31 8.49
N TRP A 42 -8.27 5.17 8.97
CA TRP A 42 -7.50 4.19 9.74
C TRP A 42 -6.54 3.37 8.86
N ALA A 43 -6.84 3.19 7.59
CA ALA A 43 -5.96 2.56 6.61
C ALA A 43 -4.68 3.37 6.36
N ARG A 44 -4.76 4.69 6.46
CA ARG A 44 -3.60 5.60 6.42
C ARG A 44 -2.77 5.49 7.71
N ALA A 45 -3.36 5.09 8.84
CA ALA A 45 -2.66 4.88 10.12
C ALA A 45 -2.03 3.48 10.23
N VAL A 46 -2.71 2.43 9.77
CA VAL A 46 -2.20 1.05 9.75
C VAL A 46 -1.26 0.81 8.56
N GLY A 47 -1.51 1.43 7.41
CA GLY A 47 -0.61 1.40 6.25
C GLY A 47 0.76 2.04 6.52
N LYS A 48 0.83 3.02 7.44
CA LYS A 48 2.12 3.57 7.93
C LYS A 48 2.96 2.56 8.74
N ARG A 49 2.35 1.49 9.26
CA ARG A 49 3.06 0.39 9.94
C ARG A 49 3.49 -0.73 8.98
N ILE A 50 3.05 -0.70 7.73
CA ILE A 50 3.49 -1.63 6.70
C ILE A 50 4.61 -0.92 5.91
N PRO A 51 5.90 -1.21 6.18
CA PRO A 51 7.03 -0.42 5.69
C PRO A 51 7.11 -0.32 4.15
N TRP A 52 6.55 -1.29 3.42
CA TRP A 52 6.56 -1.32 1.95
C TRP A 52 5.43 -0.51 1.29
N LEU A 53 4.28 -0.31 1.97
CA LEU A 53 3.22 0.59 1.49
C LEU A 53 3.52 2.06 1.78
N GLY A 54 4.26 2.33 2.86
CA GLY A 54 4.62 3.68 3.26
C GLY A 54 5.55 4.40 2.28
N SER A 55 6.53 3.71 1.69
CA SER A 55 7.45 4.35 0.72
C SER A 55 6.77 4.65 -0.61
N ALA A 56 6.03 3.69 -1.17
CA ALA A 56 5.30 3.88 -2.42
C ALA A 56 4.23 4.97 -2.30
N ALA A 57 3.49 5.01 -1.18
CA ALA A 57 2.50 6.05 -0.92
C ALA A 57 3.15 7.44 -0.75
N ARG A 58 4.31 7.53 -0.09
CA ARG A 58 5.06 8.80 0.00
C ARG A 58 5.55 9.28 -1.35
N SER A 59 6.05 8.38 -2.20
CA SER A 59 6.45 8.72 -3.56
C SER A 59 5.25 9.15 -4.42
N ALA A 60 4.09 8.51 -4.25
CA ALA A 60 2.86 8.89 -4.96
C ALA A 60 2.35 10.28 -4.53
N GLU A 61 2.30 10.55 -3.22
CA GLU A 61 1.94 11.87 -2.69
C GLU A 61 2.96 12.93 -3.15
N GLY A 62 4.26 12.62 -3.15
CA GLY A 62 5.29 13.51 -3.66
C GLY A 62 5.13 13.80 -5.16
N ALA A 63 4.82 12.79 -5.96
CA ALA A 63 4.56 12.96 -7.39
C ALA A 63 3.33 13.85 -7.65
N ALA A 64 2.25 13.63 -6.92
CA ALA A 64 1.03 14.44 -7.01
C ALA A 64 1.29 15.90 -6.59
N TRP A 65 2.02 16.09 -5.49
CA TRP A 65 2.42 17.42 -5.01
C TRP A 65 3.25 18.14 -6.07
N SER A 66 4.32 17.51 -6.57
CA SER A 66 5.23 18.09 -7.56
C SER A 66 4.53 18.39 -8.89
N ARG A 67 3.60 17.55 -9.33
CA ARG A 67 2.84 17.77 -10.57
C ARG A 67 1.89 18.97 -10.43
N ALA A 68 1.14 19.05 -9.34
CA ALA A 68 0.29 20.21 -9.07
C ALA A 68 1.11 21.50 -8.92
N ALA A 69 2.25 21.43 -8.22
CA ALA A 69 3.18 22.54 -8.08
C ALA A 69 3.78 22.99 -9.42
N SER A 70 4.15 22.04 -10.30
CA SER A 70 4.64 22.33 -11.65
C SER A 70 3.58 23.04 -12.50
N LEU A 71 2.34 22.55 -12.49
CA LEU A 71 1.22 23.18 -13.21
C LEU A 71 0.95 24.60 -12.70
N ALA A 72 0.97 24.80 -11.38
CA ALA A 72 0.82 26.12 -10.79
C ALA A 72 1.97 27.07 -11.18
N ALA A 73 3.21 26.58 -11.16
CA ALA A 73 4.38 27.33 -11.60
C ALA A 73 4.30 27.69 -13.09
N HIS A 74 3.80 26.79 -13.95
CA HIS A 74 3.58 27.06 -15.37
C HIS A 74 2.58 28.21 -15.60
N THR A 75 1.57 28.33 -14.74
CA THR A 75 0.59 29.42 -14.80
C THR A 75 1.06 30.73 -14.16
N GLY A 76 2.27 30.76 -13.60
CA GLY A 76 2.82 31.96 -12.95
C GLY A 76 2.14 32.31 -11.63
N LEU A 77 1.52 31.34 -10.96
CA LEU A 77 0.89 31.56 -9.66
C LEU A 77 1.94 31.94 -8.61
N SER A 78 1.51 32.69 -7.59
CA SER A 78 2.40 33.03 -6.48
C SER A 78 2.89 31.77 -5.73
N PRO A 79 4.06 31.81 -5.07
CA PRO A 79 4.59 30.66 -4.34
C PRO A 79 3.61 30.06 -3.32
N GLY A 80 2.81 30.90 -2.64
CA GLY A 80 1.78 30.40 -1.72
C GLY A 80 0.61 29.71 -2.43
N GLU A 81 0.18 30.20 -3.60
CA GLU A 81 -0.91 29.57 -4.39
C GLU A 81 -0.48 28.23 -4.97
N LEU A 82 0.78 28.16 -5.40
CA LEU A 82 1.41 26.92 -5.78
C LEU A 82 1.37 25.91 -4.63
N VAL A 83 1.76 26.32 -3.41
CA VAL A 83 1.76 25.42 -2.24
C VAL A 83 0.34 24.99 -1.86
N ASP A 84 -0.65 25.88 -1.93
CA ASP A 84 -2.04 25.52 -1.64
C ASP A 84 -2.57 24.47 -2.63
N LEU A 85 -2.35 24.67 -3.93
CA LEU A 85 -2.80 23.72 -4.95
C LEU A 85 -2.06 22.37 -4.82
N ALA A 86 -0.76 22.42 -4.57
CA ALA A 86 0.06 21.23 -4.36
C ALA A 86 -0.35 20.46 -3.10
N SER A 87 -0.67 21.18 -2.02
CA SER A 87 -1.15 20.61 -0.76
C SER A 87 -2.56 20.02 -0.88
N ALA A 88 -3.41 20.61 -1.73
CA ALA A 88 -4.73 20.05 -2.06
C ALA A 88 -4.60 18.75 -2.86
N ALA A 89 -3.63 18.68 -3.79
CA ALA A 89 -3.36 17.48 -4.59
C ALA A 89 -2.72 16.33 -3.79
N ALA A 90 -1.94 16.66 -2.75
CA ALA A 90 -1.24 15.68 -1.91
C ALA A 90 -1.51 15.92 -0.41
N PRO A 91 -2.65 15.45 0.12
CA PRO A 91 -3.03 15.64 1.52
C PRO A 91 -2.06 15.02 2.53
N GLY A 92 -1.25 14.04 2.12
CA GLY A 92 -0.20 13.46 2.96
C GLY A 92 0.99 14.39 3.19
N LEU A 93 1.17 15.37 2.29
CA LEU A 93 2.25 16.37 2.27
C LEU A 93 1.70 17.80 2.36
N SER A 94 0.48 17.97 2.88
CA SER A 94 -0.16 19.28 2.95
C SER A 94 0.65 20.24 3.82
N ILE A 95 0.89 21.44 3.31
CA ILE A 95 1.57 22.52 4.02
C ILE A 95 0.64 23.72 4.04
N GLU A 96 0.44 24.31 5.22
CA GLU A 96 -0.34 25.54 5.36
C GLU A 96 0.47 26.72 4.85
N ARG A 97 -0.11 27.50 3.92
CA ARG A 97 0.48 28.72 3.38
C ARG A 97 0.95 29.70 4.46
N THR A 98 0.23 29.81 5.57
CA THR A 98 0.56 30.71 6.70
C THR A 98 1.95 30.46 7.29
N LEU A 99 2.44 29.22 7.20
CA LEU A 99 3.79 28.84 7.67
C LEU A 99 4.90 29.35 6.74
N LEU A 100 4.57 29.69 5.49
CA LEU A 100 5.49 30.16 4.46
C LEU A 100 5.44 31.66 4.26
N GLU A 101 4.25 32.28 4.31
CA GLU A 101 4.06 33.70 4.01
C GLU A 101 4.97 34.63 4.82
N GLY A 102 5.17 34.34 6.11
CA GLY A 102 6.04 35.13 6.97
C GLY A 102 7.50 35.10 6.50
N ARG A 103 8.00 33.94 6.06
CA ARG A 103 9.38 33.74 5.61
C ARG A 103 9.61 34.27 4.20
N LEU A 104 8.66 34.04 3.29
CA LEU A 104 8.70 34.58 1.94
C LEU A 104 8.71 36.12 1.96
N ARG A 105 7.95 36.73 2.88
CA ARG A 105 7.99 38.19 3.10
C ARG A 105 9.30 38.71 3.67
N GLN A 106 10.05 37.87 4.37
CA GLN A 106 11.39 38.18 4.89
C GLN A 106 12.48 38.00 3.82
N GLY A 107 12.13 37.51 2.63
CA GLY A 107 13.05 37.30 1.51
C GLY A 107 13.76 35.95 1.51
N HIS A 108 13.29 34.98 2.29
CA HIS A 108 13.77 33.60 2.19
C HIS A 108 13.29 32.95 0.90
N ASP A 109 14.14 32.07 0.34
CA ASP A 109 13.81 31.24 -0.81
C ASP A 109 12.69 30.24 -0.44
N LEU A 110 11.88 29.86 -1.44
CA LEU A 110 10.78 28.91 -1.24
C LEU A 110 11.29 27.55 -0.77
N ALA A 111 12.43 27.10 -1.30
CA ALA A 111 13.04 25.84 -0.90
C ALA A 111 13.44 25.81 0.58
N GLU A 112 14.02 26.90 1.10
CA GLU A 112 14.39 27.02 2.52
C GLU A 112 13.15 27.00 3.41
N ALA A 113 12.16 27.82 3.07
CA ALA A 113 10.93 27.93 3.85
C ALA A 113 10.14 26.61 3.90
N LEU A 114 10.14 25.84 2.80
CA LEU A 114 9.55 24.49 2.76
C LEU A 114 10.40 23.44 3.49
N GLY A 115 11.73 23.59 3.46
CA GLY A 115 12.67 22.69 4.14
C GLY A 115 12.50 22.70 5.65
N GLU A 116 12.26 23.88 6.25
CA GLU A 116 12.05 24.01 7.70
C GLU A 116 10.74 23.35 8.18
N VAL A 117 9.74 23.24 7.31
CA VAL A 117 8.48 22.53 7.63
C VAL A 117 8.71 21.01 7.70
N GLY A 118 9.72 20.48 6.99
CA GLY A 118 10.16 19.09 7.08
C GLY A 118 9.14 18.06 6.59
N ARG A 119 8.16 18.48 5.78
CA ARG A 119 7.11 17.60 5.25
C ARG A 119 7.47 17.02 3.88
N LEU A 120 8.15 17.78 3.03
CA LEU A 120 8.50 17.37 1.69
C LEU A 120 9.74 16.45 1.67
N PRO A 121 9.78 15.45 0.78
CA PRO A 121 10.99 14.73 0.44
C PRO A 121 12.10 15.69 -0.04
N GLN A 122 13.35 15.36 0.28
CA GLN A 122 14.51 16.15 -0.12
C GLN A 122 14.59 16.39 -1.64
N GLU A 123 14.23 15.38 -2.44
CA GLU A 123 14.21 15.48 -3.91
C GLU A 123 13.31 16.60 -4.44
N ILE A 124 12.21 16.91 -3.74
CA ILE A 124 11.30 18.00 -4.10
C ILE A 124 11.92 19.35 -3.73
N LEU A 125 12.49 19.46 -2.53
CA LEU A 125 13.16 20.68 -2.06
C LEU A 125 14.32 21.07 -2.98
N GLU A 126 15.13 20.09 -3.39
CA GLU A 126 16.23 20.30 -4.34
C GLU A 126 15.73 20.78 -5.70
N ALA A 127 14.64 20.21 -6.22
CA ALA A 127 14.06 20.68 -7.48
C ALA A 127 13.53 22.12 -7.38
N ILE A 128 12.92 22.49 -6.27
CA ILE A 128 12.49 23.88 -6.04
C ILE A 128 13.69 24.81 -5.99
N ALA A 129 14.75 24.47 -5.24
CA ALA A 129 15.96 25.27 -5.14
C ALA A 129 16.62 25.49 -6.51
N VAL A 130 16.79 24.41 -7.29
CA VAL A 130 17.33 24.50 -8.66
C VAL A 130 16.39 25.29 -9.57
N GLY A 131 15.09 25.10 -9.42
CA GLY A 131 14.06 25.83 -10.15
C GLY A 131 14.10 27.34 -9.92
N GLU A 132 14.19 27.78 -8.67
CA GLU A 132 14.27 29.19 -8.30
C GLU A 132 15.57 29.82 -8.80
N MET A 133 16.71 29.15 -8.65
CA MET A 133 18.00 29.65 -9.15
C MET A 133 18.04 29.79 -10.68
N THR A 134 17.36 28.90 -11.40
CA THR A 134 17.38 28.87 -12.88
C THR A 134 16.17 29.56 -13.52
N GLY A 135 15.20 30.01 -12.72
CA GLY A 135 13.92 30.53 -13.20
C GLY A 135 13.04 29.47 -13.87
N ASN A 136 13.29 28.18 -13.63
CA ASN A 136 12.63 27.08 -14.31
C ASN A 136 12.02 26.06 -13.33
N THR A 137 11.30 26.57 -12.33
CA THR A 137 10.64 25.78 -11.28
C THR A 137 9.60 24.81 -11.84
N ALA A 138 8.89 25.20 -12.90
CA ALA A 138 7.86 24.36 -13.51
C ALA A 138 8.44 23.08 -14.12
N GLU A 139 9.52 23.19 -14.90
CA GLU A 139 10.14 22.04 -15.56
C GLU A 139 10.90 21.14 -14.56
N THR A 140 11.60 21.73 -13.60
CA THR A 140 12.32 20.96 -12.56
C THR A 140 11.37 20.14 -11.69
N LEU A 141 10.22 20.71 -11.31
CA LEU A 141 9.16 20.01 -10.58
C LEU A 141 8.50 18.92 -11.42
N ASP A 142 8.26 19.12 -12.72
CA ASP A 142 7.67 18.08 -13.57
C ASP A 142 8.61 16.88 -13.74
N ARG A 143 9.92 17.13 -13.90
CA ARG A 143 10.93 16.06 -13.93
C ARG A 143 10.96 15.27 -12.63
N VAL A 144 10.88 15.93 -11.47
CA VAL A 144 10.79 15.25 -10.17
C VAL A 144 9.48 14.49 -10.03
N ALA A 145 8.36 15.04 -10.48
CA ALA A 145 7.07 14.37 -10.46
C ALA A 145 7.13 13.03 -11.22
N GLY A 146 7.73 13.01 -12.41
CA GLY A 146 7.95 11.78 -13.18
C GLY A 146 8.80 10.75 -12.44
N ARG A 147 9.93 11.17 -11.85
CA ARG A 147 10.80 10.26 -11.07
C ARG A 147 10.09 9.65 -9.86
N LEU A 148 9.30 10.46 -9.14
CA LEU A 148 8.54 10.01 -7.98
C LEU A 148 7.38 9.10 -8.38
N GLU A 149 6.73 9.37 -9.52
CA GLU A 149 5.68 8.51 -10.07
C GLU A 149 6.21 7.13 -10.43
N GLU A 150 7.36 7.07 -11.11
CA GLU A 150 8.03 5.79 -11.36
C GLU A 150 8.45 5.08 -10.07
N ALA A 151 8.94 5.81 -9.06
CA ALA A 151 9.30 5.24 -7.77
C ALA A 151 8.07 4.66 -7.05
N ALA A 152 6.91 5.31 -7.15
CA ALA A 152 5.65 4.83 -6.61
C ALA A 152 5.20 3.53 -7.32
N ILE A 153 5.31 3.48 -8.65
CA ILE A 153 4.99 2.28 -9.45
C ILE A 153 5.93 1.13 -9.06
N ARG A 154 7.24 1.37 -9.00
CA ARG A 154 8.23 0.36 -8.59
C ARG A 154 7.97 -0.13 -7.16
N GLY A 155 7.63 0.76 -6.24
CA GLY A 155 7.30 0.42 -4.85
C GLY A 155 6.03 -0.42 -4.74
N SER A 156 5.01 -0.14 -5.57
CA SER A 156 3.78 -0.93 -5.59
C SER A 156 3.93 -2.32 -6.24
N ALA A 157 4.93 -2.53 -7.10
CA ALA A 157 5.19 -3.86 -7.68
C ALA A 157 5.48 -4.93 -6.61
N ALA A 158 6.14 -4.57 -5.49
CA ALA A 158 6.35 -5.48 -4.37
C ALA A 158 5.04 -5.89 -3.70
N ALA A 159 4.08 -4.95 -3.59
CA ALA A 159 2.73 -5.20 -3.08
C ALA A 159 2.02 -6.27 -3.93
N VAL A 160 2.03 -6.06 -5.25
CA VAL A 160 1.35 -6.94 -6.21
C VAL A 160 1.94 -8.35 -6.15
N ARG A 161 3.27 -8.48 -6.04
CA ARG A 161 3.94 -9.79 -5.86
C ARG A 161 3.52 -10.49 -4.57
N ALA A 162 3.41 -9.75 -3.46
CA ALA A 162 2.96 -10.31 -2.19
C ALA A 162 1.52 -10.84 -2.27
N VAL A 163 0.61 -10.09 -2.92
CA VAL A 163 -0.77 -10.57 -3.17
C VAL A 163 -0.78 -11.84 -4.01
N GLY A 164 0.05 -11.89 -5.07
CA GLY A 164 0.20 -13.08 -5.90
C GLY A 164 0.68 -14.30 -5.12
N PHE A 165 1.65 -14.14 -4.22
CA PHE A 165 2.14 -15.21 -3.36
C PHE A 165 1.06 -15.73 -2.39
N VAL A 166 0.28 -14.83 -1.78
CA VAL A 166 -0.84 -15.22 -0.89
C VAL A 166 -1.91 -15.98 -1.66
N ALA A 167 -2.26 -15.53 -2.87
CA ALA A 167 -3.21 -16.23 -3.73
C ALA A 167 -2.72 -17.63 -4.10
N TRP A 168 -1.44 -17.76 -4.48
CA TRP A 168 -0.81 -19.06 -4.77
C TRP A 168 -0.82 -19.98 -3.53
N ALA A 169 -0.44 -19.47 -2.36
CA ALA A 169 -0.41 -20.25 -1.13
C ALA A 169 -1.81 -20.76 -0.73
N LEU A 170 -2.85 -19.94 -0.95
CA LEU A 170 -4.24 -20.32 -0.72
C LEU A 170 -4.68 -21.45 -1.65
N VAL A 171 -4.34 -21.35 -2.94
CA VAL A 171 -4.63 -22.42 -3.91
C VAL A 171 -3.88 -23.70 -3.57
N ALA A 172 -2.58 -23.60 -3.24
CA ALA A 172 -1.77 -24.75 -2.85
C ALA A 172 -2.32 -25.44 -1.59
N ALA A 173 -2.76 -24.67 -0.59
CA ALA A 173 -3.40 -25.21 0.61
C ALA A 173 -4.71 -25.94 0.29
N LEU A 174 -5.55 -25.36 -0.59
CA LEU A 174 -6.81 -25.97 -1.02
C LEU A 174 -6.59 -27.29 -1.78
N VAL A 175 -5.59 -27.34 -2.67
CA VAL A 175 -5.22 -28.56 -3.40
C VAL A 175 -4.66 -29.62 -2.45
N ALA A 176 -3.72 -29.26 -1.56
CA ALA A 176 -3.14 -30.20 -0.60
C ALA A 176 -4.22 -30.80 0.32
N MET A 177 -5.16 -29.95 0.77
CA MET A 177 -6.32 -30.38 1.55
C MET A 177 -7.20 -31.36 0.77
N LEU A 178 -7.48 -31.10 -0.51
CA LEU A 178 -8.26 -32.01 -1.36
C LEU A 178 -7.59 -33.38 -1.50
N VAL A 179 -6.27 -33.39 -1.76
CA VAL A 179 -5.49 -34.62 -1.91
C VAL A 179 -5.50 -35.44 -0.63
N ILE A 180 -5.24 -34.83 0.53
CA ILE A 180 -5.26 -35.52 1.83
C ILE A 180 -6.65 -36.14 2.10
N ARG A 181 -7.72 -35.41 1.77
CA ARG A 181 -9.10 -35.91 1.93
C ARG A 181 -9.36 -37.13 1.05
N VAL A 182 -9.02 -37.06 -0.23
CA VAL A 182 -9.20 -38.18 -1.16
C VAL A 182 -8.38 -39.38 -0.69
N ALA A 183 -7.09 -39.20 -0.40
CA ALA A 183 -6.23 -40.26 0.09
C ALA A 183 -6.78 -40.93 1.36
N SER A 184 -7.28 -40.16 2.33
CA SER A 184 -7.85 -40.70 3.58
C SER A 184 -9.09 -41.56 3.34
N VAL A 185 -9.96 -41.16 2.41
CA VAL A 185 -11.17 -41.93 2.04
C VAL A 185 -10.78 -43.24 1.36
N TYR A 186 -9.83 -43.20 0.42
CA TYR A 186 -9.38 -44.40 -0.29
C TYR A 186 -8.67 -45.40 0.64
N VAL A 187 -7.80 -44.91 1.53
CA VAL A 187 -7.13 -45.76 2.54
C VAL A 187 -8.15 -46.41 3.48
N GLY A 188 -9.18 -45.67 3.91
CA GLY A 188 -10.26 -46.23 4.73
C GLY A 188 -11.01 -47.36 4.02
N MET A 189 -11.36 -47.16 2.74
CA MET A 189 -12.06 -48.16 1.94
C MET A 189 -11.24 -49.45 1.74
N ILE A 190 -9.93 -49.33 1.53
CA ILE A 190 -9.04 -50.50 1.40
C ILE A 190 -8.92 -51.25 2.73
N GLN A 191 -8.81 -50.55 3.86
CA GLN A 191 -8.73 -51.17 5.18
C GLN A 191 -10.02 -51.91 5.57
N ASP A 192 -11.19 -51.39 5.17
CA ASP A 192 -12.47 -52.05 5.39
C ASP A 192 -12.62 -53.31 4.51
N ALA A 193 -12.10 -53.30 3.28
CA ALA A 193 -12.10 -54.47 2.40
C ALA A 193 -11.06 -55.54 2.82
N ALA A 194 -9.99 -55.15 3.54
CA ALA A 194 -8.93 -56.04 3.98
C ALA A 194 -9.15 -56.66 5.37
N ARG A 195 -10.28 -56.37 6.04
CA ARG A 195 -10.62 -57.01 7.32
C ARG A 195 -10.98 -58.49 7.09
N PRO A 196 -10.22 -59.44 7.66
CA PRO A 196 -10.60 -60.85 7.59
C PRO A 196 -11.87 -61.06 8.42
N LEU A 197 -12.80 -61.85 7.86
CA LEU A 197 -14.02 -62.33 8.50
C LEU A 197 -13.73 -63.10 9.80
#